data_AF-A0AAV4INM4-F1
#
_entry.id   AF-A0AAV4INM4-F1
#
_cell.length_a   1.000
_cell.length_b   1.000
_cell.length_c   1.000
_cell.angle_alpha   90.00
_cell.angle_beta   90.00
_cell.angle_gamma   90.00
#
_symmetry.space_group_name_H-M   'P 1'
#
loop_
_entity.id
_entity.type
_entity.pdbx_description
1 polymer ?
#
loop_
_entity_poly.entity_id
_entity_poly.type
_entity_poly.pdbx_seq_one_letter_code
_entity_poly.pdbx_strand_id
1 'polypeptide(L)'
;MHPRSKQRHSIDLAICLRGDIRDLEVTKFMREAKCWTDHHLVNSVLIMHTIPTHHKKKIIRPPFNVSQLTNISSEMQFAQDLGDRLTSHGHMTGKKKPVQNP
;
A
#
# COMPACT_ATOMS: atom_id res chain seq x y z
N MET A 1 -3.12 40.24 -12.18
CA MET A 1 -2.13 41.27 -12.60
C MET A 1 -1.42 41.71 -11.34
N HIS A 2 -0.09 41.59 -11.24
CA HIS A 2 0.59 41.94 -9.99
C HIS A 2 0.52 43.46 -9.77
N PRO A 3 0.09 43.93 -8.58
CA PRO A 3 -0.03 45.36 -8.25
C PRO A 3 1.22 46.22 -8.52
N ARG A 4 2.43 45.66 -8.36
CA ARG A 4 3.71 46.35 -8.45
C ARG A 4 4.32 46.32 -9.85
N SER A 5 4.31 45.16 -10.51
CA SER A 5 4.92 45.01 -11.85
C SER A 5 3.95 45.24 -13.00
N LYS A 6 2.64 45.33 -12.74
CA LYS A 6 1.56 45.44 -13.74
C LYS A 6 1.56 44.30 -14.79
N GLN A 7 2.36 43.26 -14.58
CA GLN A 7 2.45 42.09 -15.45
C GLN A 7 1.75 40.89 -14.79
N ARG A 8 1.45 39.87 -15.60
CA ARG A 8 1.12 38.54 -15.06
C ARG A 8 2.43 37.82 -14.82
N HIS A 9 2.69 37.45 -13.57
CA HIS A 9 3.76 36.50 -13.28
C HIS A 9 3.20 35.09 -13.47
N SER A 10 3.81 34.30 -14.34
CA SER A 10 3.56 32.87 -14.43
C SER A 10 4.49 32.16 -13.47
N ILE A 11 3.94 31.68 -12.36
CA ILE A 11 4.67 30.86 -11.37
C ILE A 11 4.35 29.37 -11.52
N ASP A 12 3.33 29.05 -12.30
CA ASP A 12 2.88 27.69 -12.58
C ASP A 12 3.68 27.14 -13.77
N LEU A 13 4.37 26.01 -13.57
CA LEU A 13 5.28 25.41 -14.54
C LEU A 13 5.11 23.88 -14.55
N ALA A 14 5.19 23.29 -15.73
CA ALA A 14 5.40 21.86 -15.90
C ALA A 14 6.87 21.62 -16.25
N ILE A 15 7.59 20.89 -15.40
CA ILE A 15 9.02 20.64 -15.55
C ILE A 15 9.21 19.19 -15.99
N CYS A 16 9.98 18.98 -17.06
CA CYS A 16 10.41 17.67 -17.51
C CYS A 16 11.94 17.58 -17.56
N LEU A 17 12.48 16.37 -17.53
CA LEU A 17 13.91 16.16 -17.75
C LEU A 17 14.23 16.43 -19.22
N ARG A 18 15.47 16.87 -19.51
CA ARG A 18 15.92 17.15 -20.88
C ARG A 18 15.75 15.95 -21.82
N GLY A 19 15.88 14.73 -21.30
CA GLY A 19 15.68 13.49 -22.07
C GLY A 19 14.22 13.27 -22.50
N ASP A 20 13.28 13.74 -21.68
CA ASP A 20 11.85 13.46 -21.81
C ASP A 20 11.12 14.55 -22.62
N ILE A 21 11.82 15.60 -23.05
CA ILE A 21 11.24 16.71 -23.84
C ILE A 21 10.57 16.17 -25.13
N ARG A 22 11.08 15.07 -25.69
CA ARG A 22 10.51 14.45 -26.89
C ARG A 22 9.13 13.83 -26.66
N ASP A 23 8.86 13.45 -25.41
CA ASP A 23 7.60 12.83 -25.00
C ASP A 23 6.57 13.89 -24.57
N LEU A 24 7.00 15.15 -24.44
CA LEU A 24 6.12 16.30 -24.17
C LEU A 24 5.50 16.80 -25.46
N GLU A 25 4.27 16.35 -25.71
CA GLU A 25 3.52 16.68 -26.91
C GLU A 25 3.04 18.13 -26.89
N VAL A 26 2.61 18.59 -25.72
CA VAL A 26 1.93 19.87 -25.55
C VAL A 26 2.23 20.46 -24.19
N THR A 27 2.52 21.76 -24.15
CA THR A 27 2.41 22.59 -22.94
C THR A 27 1.71 23.89 -23.31
N LYS A 28 0.54 24.17 -22.71
CA LYS A 28 -0.25 25.37 -22.99
C LYS A 28 -0.66 26.06 -21.71
N PHE A 29 -0.72 27.38 -21.81
CA PHE A 29 -1.26 28.24 -20.78
C PHE A 29 -2.70 28.63 -21.12
N MET A 30 -3.65 28.21 -20.32
CA MET A 30 -5.08 28.39 -20.58
C MET A 30 -5.58 29.62 -19.82
N ARG A 31 -5.81 30.69 -20.59
CA ARG A 31 -6.06 32.05 -20.08
C ARG A 31 -7.47 32.26 -19.50
N GLU A 32 -8.38 31.31 -19.74
CA GLU A 32 -9.83 31.41 -19.51
C GLU A 32 -10.43 30.21 -18.78
N ALA A 33 -9.62 29.41 -18.08
CA ALA A 33 -10.16 28.39 -17.21
C ALA A 33 -11.08 29.07 -16.17
N LYS A 34 -12.40 28.84 -16.25
CA LYS A 34 -13.37 29.29 -15.24
C LYS A 34 -13.10 28.52 -13.96
N CYS A 35 -12.15 29.01 -13.18
CA CYS A 35 -11.76 28.45 -11.90
C CYS A 35 -11.80 29.54 -10.83
N TRP A 36 -11.91 29.12 -9.57
CA TRP A 36 -12.03 30.00 -8.41
C TRP A 36 -10.71 30.65 -7.98
N THR A 37 -9.67 30.56 -8.81
CA THR A 37 -8.32 31.05 -8.52
C THR A 37 -7.96 32.18 -9.49
N ASP A 38 -7.11 33.09 -9.02
CA ASP A 38 -6.49 34.14 -9.84
C ASP A 38 -5.30 33.64 -10.68
N HIS A 39 -4.96 32.34 -10.52
CA HIS A 39 -3.97 31.63 -11.32
C HIS A 39 -4.54 31.13 -12.64
N HIS A 40 -3.63 30.87 -13.57
CA HIS A 40 -3.95 30.34 -14.88
C HIS A 40 -3.65 28.86 -14.93
N LEU A 41 -4.51 28.12 -15.63
CA LEU A 41 -4.31 26.69 -15.78
C LEU A 41 -3.14 26.44 -16.76
N VAL A 42 -2.12 25.74 -16.28
CA VAL A 42 -1.07 25.15 -17.13
C VAL A 42 -1.51 23.72 -17.46
N ASN A 43 -1.65 23.42 -18.75
CA ASN A 43 -1.93 22.06 -19.21
C ASN A 43 -0.72 21.52 -19.95
N SER A 44 -0.24 20.34 -19.56
CA SER A 44 0.80 19.61 -20.30
C SER A 44 0.35 18.19 -20.60
N VAL A 45 0.58 17.75 -21.83
CA VAL A 45 0.28 16.39 -22.29
C VAL A 45 1.60 15.70 -22.57
N LEU A 46 1.79 14.52 -21.96
CA LEU A 46 3.01 13.71 -22.07
C LEU A 46 2.65 12.31 -22.53
N ILE A 47 3.45 11.75 -23.45
CA ILE A 47 3.37 10.35 -23.88
C ILE A 47 4.26 9.51 -22.97
N MET A 48 3.66 8.72 -22.09
CA MET A 48 4.41 7.86 -21.18
C MET A 48 4.45 6.42 -21.68
N HIS A 49 5.66 5.92 -21.93
CA HIS A 49 5.89 4.50 -22.20
C HIS A 49 6.15 3.76 -20.90
N THR A 50 5.16 3.01 -20.42
CA THR A 50 5.34 2.11 -19.28
C THR A 50 5.96 0.81 -19.77
N ILE A 51 7.20 0.53 -19.34
CA ILE A 51 7.75 -0.82 -19.47
C ILE A 51 6.96 -1.70 -18.50
N PRO A 52 6.34 -2.82 -18.95
CA PRO A 52 5.72 -3.75 -18.05
C PRO A 52 6.79 -4.22 -17.06
N THR A 53 6.65 -3.83 -15.80
CA THR A 53 7.48 -4.39 -14.74
C THR A 53 7.19 -5.88 -14.73
N HIS A 54 8.21 -6.70 -14.98
CA HIS A 54 8.09 -8.14 -14.86
C HIS A 54 7.57 -8.41 -13.44
N HIS A 55 6.27 -8.73 -13.30
CA HIS A 55 5.70 -9.06 -12.01
C HIS A 55 6.59 -10.15 -11.43
N LYS A 56 7.16 -9.91 -10.23
CA LYS A 56 7.86 -10.97 -9.51
C LYS A 56 6.89 -12.15 -9.49
N LYS A 57 7.31 -13.30 -10.02
CA LYS A 57 6.49 -14.53 -9.99
C LYS A 57 5.93 -14.64 -8.58
N LYS A 58 4.60 -14.73 -8.43
CA LYS A 58 3.98 -14.96 -7.11
C LYS A 58 4.79 -16.07 -6.47
N ILE A 59 5.33 -15.83 -5.27
CA ILE A 59 6.04 -16.87 -4.52
C ILE A 59 4.97 -17.92 -4.21
N ILE A 60 4.89 -18.96 -5.04
CA ILE A 60 4.02 -20.10 -4.81
C ILE A 60 4.66 -20.82 -3.63
N ARG A 61 4.10 -20.62 -2.44
CA ARG A 61 4.51 -21.41 -1.27
C ARG A 61 3.98 -22.82 -1.47
N PRO A 62 4.80 -23.87 -1.27
CA PRO A 62 4.29 -25.22 -1.26
C PRO A 62 3.21 -25.34 -0.17
N PRO A 63 2.13 -26.12 -0.40
CA PRO A 63 1.12 -26.35 0.61
C PRO A 63 1.74 -27.00 1.85
N PHE A 64 1.21 -26.67 3.03
CA PHE A 64 1.63 -27.33 4.26
C PHE A 64 1.29 -28.82 4.20
N ASN A 65 2.21 -29.67 4.65
CA ASN A 65 1.95 -31.10 4.75
C ASN A 65 0.97 -31.36 5.91
N VAL A 66 -0.28 -31.69 5.57
CA VAL A 66 -1.34 -32.01 6.53
C VAL A 66 -1.52 -33.52 6.75
N SER A 67 -0.67 -34.38 6.17
CA SER A 67 -0.80 -35.85 6.28
C SER A 67 -0.68 -36.36 7.71
N GLN A 68 -0.02 -35.61 8.59
CA GLN A 68 0.11 -35.95 10.01
C GLN A 68 -1.14 -35.56 10.82
N LEU A 69 -2.00 -34.68 10.30
CA LEU A 69 -3.25 -34.27 10.97
C LEU A 69 -4.35 -35.33 10.85
N THR A 70 -4.22 -36.29 9.93
CA THR A 70 -5.18 -37.40 9.76
C THR A 70 -4.75 -38.67 10.50
N ASN A 71 -3.68 -38.61 11.29
CA ASN A 71 -3.20 -39.77 12.03
C ASN A 71 -4.02 -39.97 13.31
N ILE A 72 -4.86 -41.01 13.29
CA ILE A 72 -5.72 -41.40 14.41
C ILE A 72 -4.89 -41.67 15.68
N SER A 73 -3.67 -42.22 15.57
CA SER A 73 -2.84 -42.48 16.76
C SER A 73 -2.35 -41.18 17.42
N SER A 74 -2.03 -40.17 16.61
CA SER A 74 -1.65 -38.84 17.10
C SER A 74 -2.84 -38.10 17.71
N GLU A 75 -4.04 -38.28 17.15
CA GLU A 75 -5.27 -37.74 17.72
C GLU A 75 -5.60 -38.38 19.08
N MET A 76 -5.50 -39.71 19.19
CA MET A 76 -5.71 -40.40 20.46
C MET A 76 -4.67 -40.02 21.52
N GLN A 77 -3.39 -39.92 21.15
CA GLN A 77 -2.33 -39.47 22.06
C GLN A 77 -2.58 -38.04 22.54
N PHE A 78 -2.99 -37.15 21.65
CA PHE A 78 -3.34 -35.77 22.02
C PHE A 78 -4.56 -35.72 22.94
N ALA A 79 -5.61 -36.50 22.67
CA ALA A 79 -6.79 -36.56 23.52
C ALA A 79 -6.46 -37.09 24.92
N GLN A 80 -5.57 -38.08 25.00
CA GLN A 80 -5.08 -38.63 26.26
C GLN A 80 -4.25 -37.61 27.04
N ASP A 81 -3.24 -37.00 26.41
CA ASP A 81 -2.41 -35.95 27.04
C ASP A 81 -3.27 -34.76 27.50
N LEU A 82 -4.25 -34.36 26.69
CA LEU A 82 -5.18 -33.29 27.04
C LEU A 82 -6.02 -33.68 28.26
N GLY A 83 -6.54 -34.91 28.29
CA GLY A 83 -7.29 -35.44 29.43
C GLY A 83 -6.45 -35.46 30.71
N ASP A 84 -5.23 -35.94 30.62
CA ASP A 84 -4.26 -36.00 31.73
C ASP A 84 -3.94 -34.59 32.23
N ARG A 85 -3.72 -33.61 31.34
CA ARG A 85 -3.43 -32.22 31.71
C ARG A 85 -4.63 -31.49 32.32
N LEU A 86 -5.85 -31.78 31.86
CA LEU A 86 -7.09 -31.23 32.41
C LEU A 86 -7.43 -31.81 33.79
N THR A 87 -7.01 -33.05 34.07
CA THR A 87 -7.23 -33.72 35.36
C THR A 87 -6.11 -33.47 36.36
N SER A 88 -4.86 -33.38 35.92
CA SER A 88 -3.68 -33.14 36.80
C SER A 88 -3.55 -31.70 37.29
N HIS A 89 -4.03 -30.72 36.53
CA HIS A 89 -4.16 -29.34 36.97
C HIS A 89 -5.64 -28.95 36.92
N GLY A 90 -6.36 -29.15 38.03
CA GLY A 90 -7.80 -28.86 38.14
C GLY A 90 -8.20 -27.51 37.52
N HIS A 91 -9.45 -27.46 37.02
CA HIS A 91 -10.11 -26.36 36.29
C HIS A 91 -9.20 -25.19 35.93
N MET A 92 -8.79 -25.10 34.66
CA MET A 92 -8.03 -23.97 34.13
C MET A 92 -8.82 -22.66 34.29
N THR A 93 -8.72 -22.04 35.46
CA THR A 93 -8.96 -20.62 35.60
C THR A 93 -7.82 -19.96 34.84
N GLY A 94 -8.11 -19.46 33.64
CA GLY A 94 -7.12 -18.72 32.87
C GLY A 94 -6.50 -17.68 33.79
N LYS A 95 -5.20 -17.80 34.08
CA LYS A 95 -4.49 -16.81 34.90
C LYS A 95 -4.58 -15.48 34.14
N LYS A 96 -5.55 -14.64 34.50
CA LYS A 96 -5.57 -13.24 34.10
C LYS A 96 -4.27 -12.67 34.65
N LYS A 97 -3.34 -12.31 33.75
CA LYS A 97 -2.19 -11.49 34.13
C LYS A 97 -2.74 -10.25 34.84
N PRO A 98 -2.24 -9.89 36.03
CA PRO A 98 -2.63 -8.63 36.62
C PRO A 98 -2.22 -7.52 35.65
N VAL A 99 -3.19 -6.72 35.26
CA VAL A 99 -2.98 -5.48 34.50
C VAL A 99 -2.12 -4.59 35.40
N GLN A 100 -0.85 -4.41 35.03
CA GLN A 100 -0.05 -3.34 35.59
C GLN A 100 -0.57 -2.04 34.96
N ASN A 101 -1.25 -1.23 35.77
CA ASN A 101 -1.58 0.15 35.44
C ASN A 101 -0.30 1.01 35.44
N PRO A 102 -0.27 2.09 34.63
CA PRO A 102 0.93 2.86 34.28
C PRO A 102 1.65 3.47 35.49
#